data_AF-A0A847V804-F1
#
_entry.id   AF-A0A847V804-F1
#
_cell.length_a   1.000
_cell.length_b   1.000
_cell.length_c   1.000
_cell.angle_alpha   90.00
_cell.angle_beta   90.00
_cell.angle_gamma   90.00
#
_symmetry.space_group_name_H-M   'P 1'
#
loop_
_entity.id
_entity.type
_entity.pdbx_description
1 polymer ?
#
loop_
_entity_poly.entity_id
_entity_poly.type
_entity_poly.pdbx_seq_one_letter_code
_entity_poly.pdbx_strand_id
1 'polypeptide(L)'
;MTNVVVYYTDSCPYCKMVKAFLDRRKVEYRSINVGRDRQAASEMVALSNQYGVPVTTVDDRVIVGYDVQQLGELFGEEKTEGTYDVLVIGAGPAGLTAGVYCARKGLRTMLLATTIGGQALESWAIENYMGYRLIRGDELMQKFEEQIRTQDVRLELDQVTSVAQEGERFRVETGTGRIFDATALVVASGRHPRRLGVPGEEKYLGRGLSLCATCDGPLFRDKRVAVIGGGNTGVETAREMAGIAAHVVLVVRSELKADRANVVRLEAMKNVSIMTGHEVAALRGDGFLDGITLRERASGRETTLDVDGVFTEIGWEPNTDFLGGLLELNGRGEIVVDENCHTSVPGVYAAGDVTSIHSDQIIIAAGEGAKAALEAFGWVFAPR
;
A
#
# COMPACT_ATOMS: atom_id res chain seq x y z
N MET A 1 0.45 32.97 -27.82
CA MET A 1 1.54 32.15 -27.27
C MET A 1 1.42 32.25 -25.76
N THR A 2 1.23 31.12 -25.09
CA THR A 2 1.21 31.03 -23.62
C THR A 2 2.56 31.52 -23.08
N ASN A 3 2.56 32.45 -22.12
CA ASN A 3 3.79 32.96 -21.54
C ASN A 3 4.22 32.08 -20.36
N VAL A 4 5.16 31.17 -20.61
CA VAL A 4 5.70 30.26 -19.59
C VAL A 4 7.05 30.76 -19.10
N VAL A 5 7.20 30.98 -17.79
CA VAL A 5 8.46 31.40 -17.16
C VAL A 5 8.81 30.46 -16.03
N VAL A 6 10.03 29.92 -16.03
CA VAL A 6 10.56 29.06 -14.97
C VAL A 6 11.65 29.80 -14.20
N TYR A 7 11.35 30.17 -12.96
CA TYR A 7 12.32 30.71 -12.02
C TYR A 7 13.11 29.57 -11.38
N TYR A 8 14.44 29.64 -11.44
CA TYR A 8 15.32 28.55 -11.03
C TYR A 8 16.62 29.01 -10.36
N THR A 9 17.35 28.08 -9.78
CA THR A 9 18.77 28.22 -9.38
C THR A 9 19.59 27.08 -9.97
N ASP A 10 20.91 27.27 -10.13
CA ASP A 10 21.78 26.27 -10.77
C ASP A 10 21.87 24.95 -10.00
N SER A 11 21.70 25.00 -8.67
CA SER A 11 21.79 23.86 -7.76
C SER A 11 20.47 23.09 -7.59
N CYS A 12 19.35 23.61 -8.08
CA CYS A 12 18.02 23.07 -7.85
C CYS A 12 17.70 21.88 -8.78
N PRO A 13 17.56 20.63 -8.26
CA PRO A 13 17.26 19.47 -9.09
C PRO A 13 15.84 19.51 -9.66
N TYR A 14 14.84 19.95 -8.88
CA TYR A 14 13.45 20.08 -9.32
C TYR A 14 13.27 21.10 -10.45
N CYS A 15 14.12 22.12 -10.49
CA CYS A 15 14.13 23.10 -11.57
C CYS A 15 14.55 22.47 -12.90
N LYS A 16 15.44 21.47 -12.87
CA LYS A 16 15.80 20.69 -14.06
C LYS A 16 14.64 19.79 -14.48
N MET A 17 13.89 19.25 -13.52
CA MET A 17 12.72 18.41 -13.79
C MET A 17 11.58 19.19 -14.46
N VAL A 18 11.25 20.40 -13.97
CA VAL A 18 10.27 21.30 -14.62
C VAL A 18 10.69 21.59 -16.07
N LYS A 19 11.96 21.96 -16.29
CA LYS A 19 12.49 22.25 -17.62
C LYS A 19 12.38 21.04 -18.54
N ALA A 20 12.83 19.87 -18.07
CA ALA A 20 12.73 18.63 -18.83
C ALA A 20 11.27 18.25 -19.17
N PHE A 21 10.32 18.48 -18.25
CA PHE A 21 8.90 18.26 -18.48
C PHE A 21 8.37 19.11 -19.63
N LEU A 22 8.71 20.41 -19.64
CA LEU A 22 8.32 21.36 -20.68
C LEU A 22 9.01 21.05 -22.02
N ASP A 23 10.32 20.74 -21.99
CA ASP A 23 11.11 20.38 -23.15
C ASP A 23 10.54 19.14 -23.87
N ARG A 24 10.21 18.08 -23.11
CA ARG A 24 9.60 16.84 -23.66
C ARG A 24 8.28 17.11 -24.37
N ARG A 25 7.51 18.08 -23.88
CA ARG A 25 6.22 18.48 -24.46
C ARG A 25 6.33 19.57 -25.51
N LYS A 26 7.56 19.99 -25.85
CA LYS A 26 7.85 21.06 -26.80
C LYS A 26 7.13 22.36 -26.42
N VAL A 27 6.98 22.61 -25.12
CA VAL A 27 6.45 23.87 -24.60
C VAL A 27 7.58 24.88 -24.60
N GLU A 28 7.39 26.00 -25.29
CA GLU A 28 8.34 27.11 -25.22
C GLU A 28 8.23 27.82 -23.87
N TYR A 29 9.37 28.06 -23.20
CA TYR A 29 9.41 28.81 -21.94
C TYR A 29 10.67 29.68 -21.85
N ARG A 30 10.61 30.72 -21.03
CA ARG A 30 11.79 31.47 -20.58
C ARG A 30 12.24 30.93 -19.23
N SER A 31 13.54 30.95 -18.97
CA SER A 31 14.05 30.59 -17.63
C SER A 31 14.88 31.70 -17.03
N ILE A 32 14.62 32.02 -15.76
CA ILE A 32 15.25 33.13 -15.04
C ILE A 32 15.97 32.59 -13.82
N ASN A 33 17.28 32.85 -13.73
CA ASN A 33 18.10 32.38 -12.61
C ASN A 33 18.02 33.37 -11.44
N VAL A 34 17.10 33.14 -10.52
CA VAL A 34 16.89 33.99 -9.34
C VAL A 34 18.04 33.90 -8.32
N GLY A 35 18.90 32.88 -8.43
CA GLY A 35 20.13 32.78 -7.63
C GLY A 35 21.19 33.80 -8.05
N ARG A 36 21.08 34.37 -9.25
CA ARG A 36 22.02 35.36 -9.80
C ARG A 36 21.37 36.73 -10.02
N ASP A 37 20.04 36.80 -10.02
CA ASP A 37 19.27 38.03 -10.21
C ASP A 37 18.35 38.28 -9.01
N ARG A 38 18.73 39.25 -8.17
CA ARG A 38 18.00 39.62 -6.95
C ARG A 38 16.66 40.31 -7.23
N GLN A 39 16.55 41.02 -8.35
CA GLN A 39 15.30 41.68 -8.71
C GLN A 39 14.29 40.61 -9.12
N ALA A 40 14.68 39.71 -10.02
CA ALA A 40 13.86 38.57 -10.40
C ALA A 40 13.48 37.67 -9.20
N ALA A 41 14.38 37.49 -8.23
CA ALA A 41 14.06 36.78 -6.99
C ALA A 41 12.94 37.46 -6.19
N SER A 42 12.98 38.80 -6.09
CA SER A 42 11.97 39.58 -5.37
C SER A 42 10.61 39.54 -6.09
N GLU A 43 10.63 39.63 -7.43
CA GLU A 43 9.44 39.49 -8.28
C GLU A 43 8.83 38.09 -8.16
N MET A 44 9.64 37.03 -8.20
CA MET A 44 9.20 35.65 -7.98
C MET A 44 8.51 35.48 -6.63
N VAL A 45 9.10 36.03 -5.55
CA VAL A 45 8.51 35.98 -4.20
C VAL A 45 7.17 36.70 -4.16
N ALA A 46 7.07 37.87 -4.78
CA ALA A 46 5.82 38.63 -4.83
C ALA A 46 4.71 37.88 -5.60
N LEU A 47 5.06 37.17 -6.67
CA LEU A 47 4.13 36.40 -7.50
C LEU A 47 3.66 35.11 -6.82
N SER A 48 4.57 34.39 -6.17
CA SER A 48 4.32 33.04 -5.64
C SER A 48 4.06 32.98 -4.14
N ASN A 49 4.31 34.09 -3.44
CA ASN A 49 4.40 34.13 -1.97
C ASN A 49 5.42 33.12 -1.41
N GLN A 50 6.47 32.80 -2.19
CA GLN A 50 7.45 31.77 -1.86
C GLN A 50 8.89 32.20 -2.16
N TYR A 51 9.81 31.86 -1.25
CA TYR A 51 11.26 32.11 -1.40
C TYR A 51 12.03 31.02 -2.15
N GLY A 52 11.45 29.82 -2.29
CA GLY A 52 12.08 28.66 -2.90
C GLY A 52 11.79 28.49 -4.40
N VAL A 53 12.69 27.79 -5.09
CA VAL A 53 12.55 27.39 -6.51
C VAL A 53 12.30 25.87 -6.63
N PRO A 54 11.71 25.37 -7.74
CA PRO A 54 11.23 26.13 -8.90
C PRO A 54 9.90 26.83 -8.64
N VAL A 55 9.70 27.95 -9.33
CA VAL A 55 8.38 28.58 -9.52
C VAL A 55 8.17 28.68 -11.02
N THR A 56 7.03 28.16 -11.50
CA THR A 56 6.64 28.25 -12.90
C THR A 56 5.42 29.13 -13.02
N THR A 57 5.50 30.20 -13.80
CA THR A 57 4.32 31.01 -14.13
C THR A 57 3.83 30.68 -15.52
N VAL A 58 2.53 30.48 -15.66
CA VAL A 58 1.85 30.19 -16.93
C VAL A 58 0.73 31.20 -17.07
N ASP A 59 0.99 32.26 -17.83
CA ASP A 59 0.15 33.47 -17.86
C ASP A 59 -0.10 33.98 -16.43
N ASP A 60 -1.34 33.93 -15.93
CA ASP A 60 -1.71 34.39 -14.57
C ASP A 60 -1.59 33.29 -13.49
N ARG A 61 -1.26 32.05 -13.87
CA ARG A 61 -1.16 30.92 -12.92
C ARG A 61 0.26 30.79 -12.38
N VAL A 62 0.36 30.48 -11.09
CA VAL A 62 1.63 30.24 -10.42
C VAL A 62 1.67 28.81 -9.90
N ILE A 63 2.62 28.03 -10.40
CA ILE A 63 2.89 26.65 -9.99
C ILE A 63 4.16 26.67 -9.17
N VAL A 64 4.03 26.23 -7.93
CA VAL A 64 5.14 26.16 -6.99
C VAL A 64 5.69 24.74 -6.99
N GLY A 65 7.01 24.61 -7.10
CA GLY A 65 7.68 23.32 -7.12
C GLY A 65 7.55 22.58 -8.46
N TYR A 66 7.95 21.31 -8.46
CA TYR A 66 7.72 20.40 -9.59
C TYR A 66 6.40 19.66 -9.36
N ASP A 67 5.29 20.34 -9.63
CA ASP A 67 3.95 19.78 -9.52
C ASP A 67 3.50 19.21 -10.88
N VAL A 68 3.71 17.92 -11.06
CA VAL A 68 3.43 17.20 -12.31
C VAL A 68 1.94 17.23 -12.66
N GLN A 69 1.06 17.27 -11.66
CA GLN A 69 -0.37 17.28 -11.88
C GLN A 69 -0.81 18.62 -12.46
N GLN A 70 -0.45 19.73 -11.82
CA GLN A 70 -0.77 21.07 -12.33
C GLN A 70 -0.11 21.35 -13.68
N LEU A 71 1.13 20.89 -13.88
CA LEU A 71 1.83 20.99 -15.16
C LEU A 71 1.17 20.13 -16.24
N GLY A 72 0.67 18.93 -15.88
CA GLY A 72 -0.06 18.03 -16.77
C GLY A 72 -1.43 18.59 -17.19
N GLU A 73 -2.17 19.21 -16.28
CA GLU A 73 -3.44 19.88 -16.59
C GLU A 73 -3.26 21.00 -17.63
N LEU A 74 -2.13 21.73 -17.57
CA LEU A 74 -1.88 22.89 -18.43
C LEU A 74 -1.25 22.56 -19.77
N PHE A 75 -0.34 21.59 -19.80
CA PHE A 75 0.46 21.26 -20.99
C PHE A 75 0.17 19.88 -21.55
N GLY A 76 -0.90 19.26 -21.08
CA GLY A 76 -1.28 17.89 -21.38
C GLY A 76 -0.58 16.88 -20.48
N GLU A 77 -1.35 15.92 -19.99
CA GLU A 77 -0.80 14.68 -19.47
C GLU A 77 0.08 14.03 -20.55
N GLU A 78 1.10 13.28 -20.14
CA GLU A 78 1.85 12.50 -21.11
C GLU A 78 0.87 11.57 -21.81
N LYS A 79 0.70 11.75 -23.13
CA LYS A 79 -0.04 10.77 -23.95
C LYS A 79 0.58 9.41 -23.66
N THR A 80 -0.25 8.48 -23.19
CA THR A 80 0.07 7.07 -22.95
C THR A 80 0.27 6.32 -24.26
N GLU A 81 1.00 6.90 -25.20
CA GLU A 81 1.44 6.19 -26.39
C GLU A 81 2.80 5.57 -26.06
N GLY A 82 2.84 4.24 -26.12
CA GLY A 82 4.05 3.45 -25.96
C GLY A 82 4.06 2.56 -24.73
N THR A 83 4.72 1.43 -24.90
CA THR A 83 4.94 0.38 -23.90
C THR A 83 5.81 0.90 -22.76
N TYR A 84 5.49 0.52 -21.53
CA TYR A 84 6.35 0.72 -20.36
C TYR A 84 7.44 -0.34 -20.34
N ASP A 85 8.61 -0.01 -19.82
CA ASP A 85 9.63 -1.03 -19.59
C ASP A 85 9.17 -1.96 -18.46
N VAL A 86 8.64 -1.36 -17.38
CA VAL A 86 8.13 -2.09 -16.22
C VAL A 86 6.81 -1.48 -15.75
N LEU A 87 5.78 -2.32 -15.57
CA LEU A 87 4.62 -1.98 -14.77
C LEU A 87 4.71 -2.63 -13.40
N VAL A 88 4.53 -1.83 -12.36
CA VAL A 88 4.49 -2.29 -10.97
C VAL A 88 3.03 -2.28 -10.51
N ILE A 89 2.51 -3.43 -10.08
CA ILE A 89 1.12 -3.57 -9.64
C ILE A 89 1.10 -3.53 -8.12
N GLY A 90 0.68 -2.40 -7.56
CA GLY A 90 0.68 -2.10 -6.13
C GLY A 90 1.62 -0.95 -5.77
N ALA A 91 1.21 -0.12 -4.79
CA ALA A 91 1.97 1.03 -4.30
C ALA A 91 2.15 0.99 -2.77
N GLY A 92 2.30 -0.20 -2.20
CA GLY A 92 2.80 -0.40 -0.83
C GLY A 92 4.32 -0.34 -0.74
N PRO A 93 4.94 -0.74 0.39
CA PRO A 93 6.39 -0.70 0.58
C PRO A 93 7.19 -1.39 -0.54
N ALA A 94 6.75 -2.57 -0.99
CA ALA A 94 7.38 -3.30 -2.09
C ALA A 94 7.29 -2.54 -3.42
N GLY A 95 6.09 -2.11 -3.81
CA GLY A 95 5.85 -1.42 -5.08
C GLY A 95 6.54 -0.06 -5.17
N LEU A 96 6.45 0.77 -4.12
CA LEU A 96 7.13 2.06 -4.06
C LEU A 96 8.65 1.90 -4.14
N THR A 97 9.21 0.91 -3.45
CA THR A 97 10.64 0.62 -3.54
C THR A 97 11.04 0.14 -4.93
N ALA A 98 10.26 -0.76 -5.54
CA ALA A 98 10.49 -1.22 -6.90
C ALA A 98 10.49 -0.06 -7.90
N GLY A 99 9.50 0.84 -7.79
CA GLY A 99 9.41 2.05 -8.61
C GLY A 99 10.64 2.93 -8.55
N VAL A 100 11.13 3.23 -7.34
CA VAL A 100 12.36 4.00 -7.14
C VAL A 100 13.57 3.31 -7.80
N TYR A 101 13.71 2.00 -7.64
CA TYR A 101 14.83 1.25 -8.21
C TYR A 101 14.77 1.22 -9.75
N CYS A 102 13.58 1.00 -10.33
CA CYS A 102 13.40 1.04 -11.77
C CYS A 102 13.73 2.43 -12.35
N ALA A 103 13.23 3.49 -11.72
CA ALA A 103 13.49 4.87 -12.17
C ALA A 103 14.98 5.22 -12.15
N ARG A 104 15.70 4.77 -11.11
CA ARG A 104 17.15 4.97 -10.98
C ARG A 104 17.96 4.21 -12.02
N LYS A 105 17.36 3.21 -12.67
CA LYS A 105 17.92 2.50 -13.82
C LYS A 105 17.51 3.11 -15.16
N GLY A 106 16.74 4.20 -15.15
CA GLY A 106 16.26 4.87 -16.37
C GLY A 106 15.14 4.13 -17.09
N LEU A 107 14.47 3.20 -16.41
CA LEU A 107 13.32 2.48 -16.98
C LEU A 107 12.09 3.39 -17.02
N ARG A 108 11.32 3.32 -18.10
CA ARG A 108 9.99 3.92 -18.18
C ARG A 108 9.04 3.10 -17.33
N THR A 109 8.72 3.60 -16.14
CA THR A 109 7.97 2.83 -15.11
C THR A 109 6.67 3.52 -14.71
N MET A 110 5.64 2.70 -14.49
CA MET A 110 4.39 3.13 -13.87
C MET A 110 3.99 2.18 -12.74
N LEU A 111 3.47 2.73 -11.64
CA LEU A 111 2.81 1.97 -10.57
C LEU A 111 1.29 2.11 -10.75
N LEU A 112 0.58 0.99 -10.68
CA LEU A 112 -0.87 0.90 -10.70
C LEU A 112 -1.36 0.42 -9.34
N ALA A 113 -2.16 1.20 -8.62
CA ALA A 113 -2.67 0.81 -7.32
C ALA A 113 -3.98 1.51 -6.96
N THR A 114 -4.79 0.92 -6.08
CA THR A 114 -5.99 1.58 -5.56
C THR A 114 -5.67 2.64 -4.50
N THR A 115 -4.54 2.51 -3.82
CA THR A 115 -4.05 3.41 -2.77
C THR A 115 -2.53 3.48 -2.78
N ILE A 116 -1.95 4.58 -2.28
CA ILE A 116 -0.50 4.71 -2.05
C ILE A 116 -0.21 4.44 -0.57
N GLY A 117 0.78 3.60 -0.27
CA GLY A 117 1.20 3.22 1.07
C GLY A 117 0.78 1.80 1.49
N GLY A 118 -0.34 1.30 0.97
CA GLY A 118 -0.85 -0.04 1.30
C GLY A 118 -1.11 -0.22 2.81
N GLN A 119 -1.01 -1.46 3.30
CA GLN A 119 -1.30 -1.80 4.70
C GLN A 119 -0.43 -1.04 5.72
N ALA A 120 0.77 -0.61 5.33
CA ALA A 120 1.66 0.11 6.23
C ALA A 120 1.03 1.41 6.76
N LEU A 121 0.06 2.01 6.04
CA LEU A 121 -0.69 3.18 6.50
C LEU A 121 -1.48 2.92 7.79
N GLU A 122 -1.90 1.69 8.02
CA GLU A 122 -2.75 1.31 9.16
C GLU A 122 -1.93 1.17 10.45
N SER A 123 -0.60 1.15 10.35
CA SER A 123 0.29 1.00 11.50
C SER A 123 0.42 2.29 12.30
N TRP A 124 0.04 2.29 13.57
CA TRP A 124 0.19 3.46 14.44
C TRP A 124 1.61 3.67 14.93
N ALA A 125 2.38 2.60 15.10
CA ALA A 125 3.72 2.62 15.66
C ALA A 125 4.57 1.52 15.02
N ILE A 126 5.64 1.94 14.34
CA ILE A 126 6.62 1.06 13.69
C ILE A 126 7.95 1.27 14.38
N GLU A 127 8.41 0.25 15.11
CA GLU A 127 9.68 0.26 15.87
C GLU A 127 10.75 -0.65 15.25
N ASN A 128 10.42 -1.32 14.15
CA ASN A 128 11.23 -2.36 13.52
C ASN A 128 11.68 -2.00 12.09
N TYR A 129 11.48 -0.75 11.66
CA TYR A 129 12.01 -0.26 10.39
C TYR A 129 13.35 0.45 10.62
N MET A 130 14.45 -0.23 10.28
CA MET A 130 15.80 0.28 10.50
C MET A 130 16.00 1.67 9.89
N GLY A 131 16.53 2.60 10.71
CA GLY A 131 16.62 4.03 10.38
C GLY A 131 15.68 4.89 11.23
N TYR A 132 14.63 4.29 11.81
CA TYR A 132 13.74 4.94 12.76
C TYR A 132 13.71 4.14 14.07
N ARG A 133 13.74 4.85 15.21
CA ARG A 133 13.49 4.23 16.51
C ARG A 133 11.99 3.91 16.68
N LEU A 134 11.15 4.84 16.23
CA LEU A 134 9.70 4.77 16.22
C LEU A 134 9.23 5.72 15.12
N ILE A 135 8.33 5.27 14.25
CA ILE A 135 7.67 6.12 13.25
C ILE A 135 6.22 5.65 13.06
N ARG A 136 5.30 6.56 12.75
CA ARG A 136 3.93 6.19 12.38
C ARG A 136 3.88 5.66 10.95
N GLY A 137 2.94 4.78 10.64
CA GLY A 137 2.78 4.16 9.33
C GLY A 137 2.50 5.15 8.20
N ASP A 138 1.57 6.08 8.45
CA ASP A 138 1.29 7.19 7.55
C ASP A 138 2.51 8.08 7.33
N GLU A 139 3.27 8.42 8.37
CA GLU A 139 4.49 9.21 8.24
C GLU A 139 5.57 8.46 7.43
N LEU A 140 5.75 7.17 7.66
CA LEU A 140 6.72 6.35 6.92
C LEU A 140 6.34 6.28 5.43
N MET A 141 5.05 6.03 5.13
CA MET A 141 4.59 5.94 3.74
C MET A 141 4.59 7.29 3.04
N GLN A 142 4.32 8.39 3.75
CA GLN A 142 4.50 9.74 3.21
C GLN A 142 5.95 9.97 2.77
N LYS A 143 6.95 9.53 3.55
CA LYS A 143 8.36 9.64 3.16
C LYS A 143 8.69 8.80 1.93
N PHE A 144 8.10 7.61 1.79
CA PHE A 144 8.26 6.78 0.58
C PHE A 144 7.64 7.46 -0.65
N GLU A 145 6.44 8.01 -0.48
CA GLU A 145 5.72 8.73 -1.53
C GLU A 145 6.48 9.99 -1.97
N GLU A 146 6.98 10.78 -1.01
CA GLU A 146 7.84 11.93 -1.29
C GLU A 146 9.05 11.51 -2.13
N GLN A 147 9.71 10.40 -1.78
CA GLN A 147 10.88 9.91 -2.51
C GLN A 147 10.55 9.47 -3.95
N ILE A 148 9.47 8.72 -4.17
CA ILE A 148 9.12 8.26 -5.52
C ILE A 148 8.64 9.41 -6.40
N ARG A 149 7.96 10.42 -5.83
CA ARG A 149 7.51 11.60 -6.57
C ARG A 149 8.65 12.48 -7.08
N THR A 150 9.86 12.34 -6.51
CA THR A 150 11.06 12.98 -7.09
C THR A 150 11.64 12.22 -8.28
N GLN A 151 11.10 11.06 -8.63
CA GLN A 151 11.56 10.23 -9.74
C GLN A 151 10.65 10.41 -10.96
N ASP A 152 11.15 10.02 -12.14
CA ASP A 152 10.36 9.99 -13.37
C ASP A 152 9.52 8.69 -13.43
N VAL A 153 8.57 8.58 -12.50
CA VAL A 153 7.69 7.42 -12.35
C VAL A 153 6.25 7.90 -12.34
N ARG A 154 5.39 7.27 -13.16
CA ARG A 154 3.96 7.54 -13.13
C ARG A 154 3.32 6.75 -11.98
N LEU A 155 2.57 7.43 -11.13
CA LEU A 155 1.66 6.82 -10.15
C LEU A 155 0.25 6.94 -10.70
N GLU A 156 -0.43 5.81 -10.90
CA GLU A 156 -1.79 5.76 -11.43
C GLU A 156 -2.70 5.09 -10.39
N LEU A 157 -3.73 5.83 -9.97
CA LEU A 157 -4.71 5.36 -8.99
C LEU A 157 -5.86 4.65 -9.71
N ASP A 158 -5.69 3.35 -9.91
CA ASP A 158 -6.69 2.48 -10.55
C ASP A 158 -6.50 1.03 -10.08
N GLN A 159 -7.56 0.24 -10.13
CA GLN A 159 -7.51 -1.17 -9.76
C GLN A 159 -7.14 -2.00 -10.98
N VAL A 160 -6.12 -2.86 -10.88
CA VAL A 160 -5.84 -3.86 -11.92
C VAL A 160 -6.90 -4.96 -11.85
N THR A 161 -7.53 -5.27 -12.97
CA THR A 161 -8.61 -6.26 -13.10
C THR A 161 -8.16 -7.51 -13.86
N SER A 162 -7.25 -7.36 -14.82
CA SER A 162 -6.71 -8.50 -15.56
C SER A 162 -5.27 -8.26 -16.02
N VAL A 163 -4.50 -9.34 -16.13
CA VAL A 163 -3.16 -9.34 -16.73
C VAL A 163 -3.07 -10.51 -17.71
N ALA A 164 -2.56 -10.24 -18.91
CA ALA A 164 -2.34 -11.25 -19.93
C ALA A 164 -0.96 -11.09 -20.59
N GLN A 165 -0.36 -12.19 -21.02
CA GLN A 165 0.83 -12.17 -21.86
C GLN A 165 0.42 -12.12 -23.35
N GLU A 166 0.90 -11.12 -24.08
CA GLU A 166 0.69 -10.95 -25.51
C GLU A 166 2.05 -10.92 -26.22
N GLY A 167 2.49 -12.09 -26.73
CA GLY A 167 3.82 -12.24 -27.33
C GLY A 167 4.92 -12.02 -26.30
N GLU A 168 5.80 -11.05 -26.56
CA GLU A 168 6.92 -10.70 -25.66
C GLU A 168 6.58 -9.56 -24.67
N ARG A 169 5.29 -9.22 -24.55
CA ARG A 169 4.80 -8.12 -23.71
C ARG A 169 3.68 -8.60 -22.80
N PHE A 170 3.39 -7.80 -21.80
CA PHE A 170 2.28 -8.01 -20.88
C PHE A 170 1.28 -6.87 -21.02
N ARG A 171 0.01 -7.24 -21.17
CA ARG A 171 -1.12 -6.32 -21.17
C ARG A 171 -1.79 -6.33 -19.80
N VAL A 172 -2.02 -5.14 -19.26
CA VAL A 172 -2.69 -4.92 -17.97
C VAL A 172 -3.94 -4.09 -18.20
N GLU A 173 -5.08 -4.60 -17.78
CA GLU A 173 -6.37 -3.90 -17.81
C GLU A 173 -6.73 -3.40 -16.41
N THR A 174 -7.39 -2.25 -16.35
CA THR A 174 -7.84 -1.65 -15.10
C THR A 174 -9.35 -1.52 -14.97
N GLY A 175 -9.83 -1.24 -13.75
CA GLY A 175 -11.25 -1.10 -13.42
C GLY A 175 -11.95 0.04 -14.15
N THR A 176 -11.21 1.08 -14.57
CA THR A 176 -11.74 2.15 -15.42
C THR A 176 -11.76 1.81 -16.92
N GLY A 177 -11.33 0.60 -17.31
CA GLY A 177 -11.27 0.14 -18.69
C GLY A 177 -10.04 0.64 -19.45
N ARG A 178 -9.01 1.14 -18.75
CA ARG A 178 -7.74 1.52 -19.38
C ARG A 178 -6.87 0.29 -19.58
N ILE A 179 -6.04 0.35 -20.62
CA ILE A 179 -5.14 -0.73 -21.00
C ILE A 179 -3.72 -0.17 -21.07
N PHE A 180 -2.78 -0.90 -20.48
CA PHE A 180 -1.37 -0.58 -20.48
C PHE A 180 -0.54 -1.79 -20.90
N ASP A 181 0.49 -1.57 -21.72
CA ASP A 181 1.42 -2.62 -22.13
C ASP A 181 2.79 -2.43 -21.46
N ALA A 182 3.44 -3.53 -21.09
CA ALA A 182 4.76 -3.56 -20.46
C ALA A 182 5.69 -4.63 -21.05
N THR A 183 7.00 -4.40 -20.97
CA THR A 183 8.02 -5.43 -21.26
C THR A 183 8.22 -6.40 -20.09
N ALA A 184 8.08 -5.91 -18.85
CA ALA A 184 8.11 -6.70 -17.63
C ALA A 184 7.07 -6.22 -16.61
N LEU A 185 6.74 -7.09 -15.66
CA LEU A 185 5.83 -6.81 -14.55
C LEU A 185 6.49 -7.05 -13.20
N VAL A 186 6.18 -6.21 -12.22
CA VAL A 186 6.45 -6.46 -10.80
C VAL A 186 5.11 -6.47 -10.05
N VAL A 187 4.67 -7.65 -9.62
CA VAL A 187 3.43 -7.84 -8.86
C VAL A 187 3.72 -7.63 -7.37
N ALA A 188 3.25 -6.51 -6.82
CA ALA A 188 3.44 -6.08 -5.45
C ALA A 188 2.10 -5.68 -4.78
N SER A 189 1.05 -6.44 -5.09
CA SER A 189 -0.34 -6.12 -4.72
C SER A 189 -0.66 -6.40 -3.24
N GLY A 190 0.26 -7.02 -2.50
CA GLY A 190 0.11 -7.31 -1.07
C GLY A 190 -1.03 -8.29 -0.77
N ARG A 191 -1.61 -8.14 0.42
CA ARG A 191 -2.75 -8.94 0.90
C ARG A 191 -3.91 -8.03 1.32
N HIS A 192 -5.06 -8.62 1.60
CA HIS A 192 -6.14 -7.97 2.33
C HIS A 192 -6.59 -8.87 3.48
N PRO A 193 -7.12 -8.31 4.58
CA PRO A 193 -7.59 -9.12 5.69
C PRO A 193 -8.88 -9.81 5.28
N ARG A 194 -9.04 -11.06 5.72
CA ARG A 194 -10.31 -11.76 5.57
C ARG A 194 -11.39 -11.02 6.33
N ARG A 195 -12.54 -10.91 5.68
CA ARG A 195 -13.74 -10.31 6.25
C ARG A 195 -14.57 -11.34 6.99
N LEU A 196 -15.29 -10.91 8.02
CA LEU A 196 -16.28 -11.73 8.70
C LEU A 196 -17.41 -12.15 7.75
N GLY A 197 -17.69 -11.33 6.73
CA GLY A 197 -18.70 -11.62 5.71
C GLY A 197 -20.13 -11.46 6.24
N VAL A 198 -20.30 -10.66 7.31
CA VAL A 198 -21.60 -10.43 7.94
C VAL A 198 -22.22 -9.12 7.44
N PRO A 199 -23.56 -9.04 7.31
CA PRO A 199 -24.22 -7.81 6.87
C PRO A 199 -23.85 -6.60 7.74
N GLY A 200 -23.45 -5.50 7.10
CA GLY A 200 -23.12 -4.25 7.78
C GLY A 200 -21.72 -4.19 8.41
N GLU A 201 -20.83 -5.16 8.13
CA GLU A 201 -19.44 -5.17 8.57
C GLU A 201 -18.71 -3.83 8.36
N GLU A 202 -18.81 -3.29 7.13
CA GLU A 202 -18.21 -2.01 6.73
C GLU A 202 -18.63 -0.82 7.61
N LYS A 203 -19.84 -0.85 8.19
CA LYS A 203 -20.35 0.23 9.04
C LYS A 203 -19.54 0.37 10.33
N TYR A 204 -19.00 -0.75 10.83
CA TYR A 204 -18.34 -0.83 12.13
C TYR A 204 -16.81 -0.83 12.02
N LEU A 205 -16.25 -0.96 10.80
CA LEU A 205 -14.81 -0.86 10.57
C LEU A 205 -14.31 0.52 11.04
N GLY A 206 -13.32 0.52 11.96
CA GLY A 206 -12.83 1.74 12.62
C GLY A 206 -13.80 2.37 13.64
N ARG A 207 -14.96 1.74 13.88
CA ARG A 207 -15.98 2.14 14.86
C ARG A 207 -16.30 1.01 15.84
N GLY A 208 -15.27 0.27 16.22
CA GLY A 208 -15.33 -0.86 17.15
C GLY A 208 -15.03 -2.22 16.52
N LEU A 209 -15.02 -2.34 15.18
CA LEU A 209 -14.37 -3.44 14.48
C LEU A 209 -12.95 -3.01 14.06
N SER A 210 -11.94 -3.79 14.44
CA SER A 210 -10.52 -3.53 14.17
C SER A 210 -9.86 -4.74 13.50
N LEU A 211 -8.93 -4.45 12.60
CA LEU A 211 -8.10 -5.40 11.87
C LEU A 211 -6.67 -5.49 12.41
N CYS A 212 -6.30 -4.61 13.36
CA CYS A 212 -4.96 -4.53 13.91
C CYS A 212 -5.02 -4.30 15.43
N ALA A 213 -4.81 -5.36 16.19
CA ALA A 213 -4.80 -5.27 17.66
C ALA A 213 -3.66 -4.41 18.21
N THR A 214 -2.47 -4.48 17.60
CA THR A 214 -1.32 -3.64 17.98
C THR A 214 -1.62 -2.15 17.85
N CYS A 215 -2.38 -1.81 16.80
CA CYS A 215 -2.77 -0.46 16.41
C CYS A 215 -3.82 0.12 17.36
N ASP A 216 -4.95 -0.57 17.45
CA ASP A 216 -6.15 0.00 18.07
C ASP A 216 -6.34 -0.49 19.50
N GLY A 217 -5.64 -1.56 19.91
CA GLY A 217 -5.71 -2.18 21.23
C GLY A 217 -5.67 -1.18 22.40
N PRO A 218 -4.73 -0.21 22.43
CA PRO A 218 -4.67 0.80 23.49
C PRO A 218 -5.96 1.61 23.70
N LEU A 219 -6.79 1.78 22.65
CA LEU A 219 -8.06 2.51 22.71
C LEU A 219 -9.15 1.73 23.47
N PHE A 220 -8.97 0.43 23.66
CA PHE A 220 -9.90 -0.47 24.35
C PHE A 220 -9.47 -0.77 25.80
N ARG A 221 -8.68 0.12 26.40
CA ARG A 221 -8.35 0.03 27.83
C ARG A 221 -9.62 0.00 28.67
N ASP A 222 -9.68 -0.95 29.60
CA ASP A 222 -10.82 -1.19 30.50
C ASP A 222 -12.15 -1.52 29.78
N LYS A 223 -12.11 -1.85 28.49
CA LYS A 223 -13.28 -2.24 27.68
C LYS A 223 -13.44 -3.76 27.62
N ARG A 224 -14.60 -4.23 27.15
CA ARG A 224 -14.84 -5.65 26.80
C ARG A 224 -14.55 -5.84 25.32
N VAL A 225 -13.71 -6.81 24.98
CA VAL A 225 -13.30 -7.05 23.59
C VAL A 225 -13.52 -8.50 23.19
N ALA A 226 -13.92 -8.72 21.95
CA ALA A 226 -13.88 -10.03 21.31
C ALA A 226 -12.69 -10.11 20.35
N VAL A 227 -11.98 -11.23 20.37
CA VAL A 227 -10.96 -11.56 19.36
C VAL A 227 -11.49 -12.73 18.56
N ILE A 228 -11.55 -12.61 17.24
CA ILE A 228 -12.11 -13.62 16.34
C ILE A 228 -10.96 -14.31 15.62
N GLY A 229 -10.68 -15.57 15.95
CA GLY A 229 -9.60 -16.32 15.30
C GLY A 229 -8.95 -17.36 16.21
N GLY A 230 -8.81 -18.60 15.74
CA GLY A 230 -8.26 -19.71 16.52
C GLY A 230 -6.81 -20.09 16.21
N GLY A 231 -6.13 -19.34 15.34
CA GLY A 231 -4.72 -19.58 14.99
C GLY A 231 -3.76 -18.92 15.99
N ASN A 232 -2.45 -19.03 15.73
CA ASN A 232 -1.43 -18.41 16.59
C ASN A 232 -1.66 -16.90 16.76
N THR A 233 -1.91 -16.16 15.67
CA THR A 233 -2.16 -14.71 15.71
C THR A 233 -3.36 -14.34 16.59
N GLY A 234 -4.47 -15.07 16.48
CA GLY A 234 -5.66 -14.82 17.30
C GLY A 234 -5.43 -15.09 18.79
N VAL A 235 -4.69 -16.16 19.12
CA VAL A 235 -4.33 -16.47 20.52
C VAL A 235 -3.34 -15.47 21.09
N GLU A 236 -2.35 -15.04 20.32
CA GLU A 236 -1.38 -14.02 20.72
C GLU A 236 -2.07 -12.67 20.93
N THR A 237 -2.91 -12.26 19.98
CA THR A 237 -3.74 -11.06 20.08
C THR A 237 -4.64 -11.08 21.32
N ALA A 238 -5.29 -12.20 21.62
CA ALA A 238 -6.11 -12.32 22.82
C ALA A 238 -5.29 -12.16 24.11
N ARG A 239 -4.04 -12.67 24.14
CA ARG A 239 -3.12 -12.50 25.28
C ARG A 239 -2.66 -11.06 25.43
N GLU A 240 -2.36 -10.39 24.32
CA GLU A 240 -1.98 -8.97 24.31
C GLU A 240 -3.13 -8.09 24.80
N MET A 241 -4.33 -8.30 24.23
CA MET A 241 -5.53 -7.60 24.64
C MET A 241 -5.91 -7.87 26.09
N ALA A 242 -5.60 -9.04 26.65
CA ALA A 242 -5.83 -9.32 28.07
C ALA A 242 -4.98 -8.45 29.00
N GLY A 243 -3.87 -7.90 28.51
CA GLY A 243 -3.07 -6.90 29.22
C GLY A 243 -3.60 -5.47 29.13
N ILE A 244 -4.62 -5.21 28.29
CA ILE A 244 -5.13 -3.88 27.98
C ILE A 244 -6.61 -3.74 28.37
N ALA A 245 -7.45 -4.68 27.94
CA ALA A 245 -8.89 -4.68 28.09
C ALA A 245 -9.32 -5.23 29.46
N ALA A 246 -10.52 -4.83 29.91
CA ALA A 246 -11.11 -5.36 31.14
C ALA A 246 -11.45 -6.85 31.02
N HIS A 247 -11.92 -7.29 29.85
CA HIS A 247 -12.22 -8.69 29.57
C HIS A 247 -12.10 -9.00 28.08
N VAL A 248 -11.54 -10.17 27.76
CA VAL A 248 -11.36 -10.65 26.39
C VAL A 248 -12.16 -11.93 26.18
N VAL A 249 -12.92 -11.99 25.08
CA VAL A 249 -13.57 -13.23 24.61
C VAL A 249 -12.90 -13.68 23.32
N LEU A 250 -12.17 -14.79 23.37
CA LEU A 250 -11.62 -15.41 22.17
C LEU A 250 -12.70 -16.30 21.53
N VAL A 251 -13.20 -15.89 20.36
CA VAL A 251 -14.22 -16.61 19.60
C VAL A 251 -13.55 -17.40 18.48
N VAL A 252 -13.83 -18.70 18.44
CA VAL A 252 -13.20 -19.65 17.50
C VAL A 252 -14.27 -20.45 16.78
N ARG A 253 -14.25 -20.41 15.45
CA ARG A 253 -15.22 -21.12 14.57
C ARG A 253 -15.22 -22.64 14.73
N SER A 254 -14.12 -23.21 15.18
CA SER A 254 -13.92 -24.65 15.33
C SER A 254 -13.14 -24.89 16.62
N GLU A 255 -12.07 -25.69 16.55
CA GLU A 255 -11.09 -25.86 17.60
C GLU A 255 -9.95 -24.86 17.46
N LEU A 256 -9.19 -24.66 18.54
CA LEU A 256 -7.95 -23.90 18.53
C LEU A 256 -6.89 -24.65 17.71
N LYS A 257 -6.26 -23.93 16.77
CA LYS A 257 -5.16 -24.42 15.94
C LYS A 257 -3.80 -23.86 16.36
N ALA A 258 -3.80 -22.98 17.35
CA ALA A 258 -2.57 -22.38 17.90
C ALA A 258 -1.73 -23.40 18.66
N ASP A 259 -0.44 -23.09 18.81
CA ASP A 259 0.50 -23.90 19.55
C ASP A 259 0.03 -24.12 21.00
N ARG A 260 0.08 -25.37 21.47
CA ARG A 260 -0.46 -25.74 22.79
C ARG A 260 0.13 -24.91 23.92
N ALA A 261 1.42 -24.56 23.84
CA ALA A 261 2.07 -23.71 24.82
C ALA A 261 1.45 -22.31 24.91
N ASN A 262 1.05 -21.72 23.78
CA ASN A 262 0.37 -20.42 23.73
C ASN A 262 -1.06 -20.53 24.28
N VAL A 263 -1.77 -21.61 23.95
CA VAL A 263 -3.11 -21.88 24.48
C VAL A 263 -3.09 -22.01 26.01
N VAL A 264 -2.18 -22.81 26.58
CA VAL A 264 -2.06 -22.98 28.04
C VAL A 264 -1.82 -21.66 28.77
N ARG A 265 -1.01 -20.77 28.18
CA ARG A 265 -0.75 -19.43 28.74
C ARG A 265 -2.00 -18.54 28.69
N LEU A 266 -2.77 -18.61 27.60
CA LEU A 266 -4.04 -17.88 27.49
C LEU A 266 -5.07 -18.41 28.50
N GLU A 267 -5.20 -19.72 28.64
CA GLU A 267 -6.11 -20.39 29.59
C GLU A 267 -5.82 -20.01 31.06
N ALA A 268 -4.58 -19.64 31.39
CA ALA A 268 -4.20 -19.19 32.72
C ALA A 268 -4.61 -17.74 33.05
N MET A 269 -5.05 -16.96 32.06
CA MET A 269 -5.45 -15.56 32.25
C MET A 269 -6.86 -15.46 32.83
N LYS A 270 -7.02 -14.67 33.88
CA LYS A 270 -8.29 -14.58 34.64
C LYS A 270 -9.38 -13.77 33.96
N ASN A 271 -9.02 -12.90 33.02
CA ASN A 271 -9.92 -12.01 32.29
C ASN A 271 -10.13 -12.45 30.83
N VAL A 272 -9.86 -13.72 30.52
CA VAL A 272 -10.07 -14.30 29.19
C VAL A 272 -11.11 -15.41 29.27
N SER A 273 -12.07 -15.38 28.35
CA SER A 273 -13.00 -16.48 28.08
C SER A 273 -12.77 -17.02 26.67
N ILE A 274 -12.78 -18.34 26.50
CA ILE A 274 -12.61 -18.99 25.19
C ILE A 274 -13.93 -19.63 24.76
N MET A 275 -14.41 -19.27 23.57
CA MET A 275 -15.65 -19.76 22.98
C MET A 275 -15.37 -20.47 21.65
N THR A 276 -15.23 -21.79 21.69
CA THR A 276 -15.04 -22.63 20.50
C THR A 276 -16.37 -23.03 19.85
N GLY A 277 -16.35 -23.36 18.56
CA GLY A 277 -17.55 -23.75 17.80
C GLY A 277 -18.54 -22.61 17.55
N HIS A 278 -18.12 -21.35 17.71
CA HIS A 278 -18.96 -20.17 17.53
C HIS A 278 -18.43 -19.31 16.38
N GLU A 279 -19.34 -18.71 15.61
CA GLU A 279 -19.01 -17.73 14.58
C GLU A 279 -19.82 -16.46 14.78
N VAL A 280 -19.29 -15.33 14.30
CA VAL A 280 -20.02 -14.07 14.32
C VAL A 280 -21.11 -14.13 13.25
N ALA A 281 -22.37 -13.95 13.66
CA ALA A 281 -23.52 -13.94 12.77
C ALA A 281 -23.98 -12.51 12.43
N ALA A 282 -23.80 -11.56 13.35
CA ALA A 282 -24.14 -10.16 13.15
C ALA A 282 -23.33 -9.24 14.06
N LEU A 283 -23.17 -7.99 13.63
CA LEU A 283 -22.61 -6.89 14.41
C LEU A 283 -23.74 -5.92 14.76
N ARG A 284 -23.73 -5.34 15.97
CA ARG A 284 -24.75 -4.38 16.41
C ARG A 284 -24.14 -3.14 17.06
N GLY A 285 -24.92 -2.07 17.02
CA GLY A 285 -24.64 -0.81 17.69
C GLY A 285 -25.19 0.40 16.93
N ASP A 286 -25.38 1.50 17.66
CA ASP A 286 -25.81 2.79 17.11
C ASP A 286 -24.61 3.72 16.94
N GLY A 287 -24.16 3.87 15.69
CA GLY A 287 -22.93 4.60 15.33
C GLY A 287 -21.64 3.82 15.60
N PHE A 288 -21.45 3.31 16.82
CA PHE A 288 -20.33 2.48 17.26
C PHE A 288 -20.79 1.07 17.61
N LEU A 289 -19.91 0.09 17.46
CA LEU A 289 -20.17 -1.30 17.85
C LEU A 289 -20.31 -1.40 19.38
N ASP A 290 -21.38 -2.03 19.84
CA ASP A 290 -21.64 -2.31 21.27
C ASP A 290 -21.92 -3.81 21.55
N GLY A 291 -21.90 -4.64 20.50
CA GLY A 291 -21.86 -6.07 20.65
C GLY A 291 -21.95 -6.84 19.35
N ILE A 292 -21.96 -8.15 19.49
CA ILE A 292 -22.03 -9.12 18.40
C ILE A 292 -23.06 -10.20 18.71
N THR A 293 -23.66 -10.76 17.66
CA THR A 293 -24.41 -12.01 17.74
C THR A 293 -23.50 -13.14 17.35
N LEU A 294 -23.38 -14.15 18.22
CA LEU A 294 -22.65 -15.38 17.97
C LEU A 294 -23.63 -16.48 17.62
N ARG A 295 -23.30 -17.30 16.62
CA ARG A 295 -24.03 -18.51 16.27
C ARG A 295 -23.19 -19.73 16.63
N GLU A 296 -23.75 -20.60 17.46
CA GLU A 296 -23.18 -21.90 17.78
C GLU A 296 -23.37 -22.85 16.58
N ARG A 297 -22.28 -23.37 16.02
CA ARG A 297 -22.34 -24.14 14.76
C ARG A 297 -23.03 -25.50 14.89
N ALA A 298 -22.98 -26.11 16.07
CA ALA A 298 -23.58 -27.43 16.29
C ALA A 298 -25.11 -27.37 16.40
N SER A 299 -25.63 -26.34 17.06
CA SER A 299 -27.06 -26.21 17.37
C SER A 299 -27.79 -25.19 16.49
N GLY A 300 -27.04 -24.28 15.86
CA GLY A 300 -27.59 -23.09 15.19
C GLY A 300 -28.10 -22.01 16.15
N ARG A 301 -27.96 -22.20 17.47
CA ARG A 301 -28.45 -21.26 18.47
C ARG A 301 -27.65 -19.96 18.41
N GLU A 302 -28.37 -18.85 18.44
CA GLU A 302 -27.78 -17.52 18.50
C GLU A 302 -27.77 -16.99 19.94
N THR A 303 -26.66 -16.38 20.32
CA THR A 303 -26.46 -15.69 21.60
C THR A 303 -25.87 -14.33 21.35
N THR A 304 -26.27 -13.35 22.16
CA THR A 304 -25.70 -12.01 22.08
C THR A 304 -24.55 -11.86 23.06
N LEU A 305 -23.50 -11.16 22.63
CA LEU A 305 -22.35 -10.82 23.44
C LEU A 305 -22.14 -9.31 23.39
N ASP A 306 -22.21 -8.67 24.55
CA ASP A 306 -21.91 -7.24 24.68
C ASP A 306 -20.39 -7.05 24.71
N VAL A 307 -19.86 -6.36 23.70
CA VAL A 307 -18.45 -6.00 23.59
C VAL A 307 -18.34 -4.60 23.01
N ASP A 308 -17.37 -3.85 23.47
CA ASP A 308 -17.09 -2.51 22.97
C ASP A 308 -16.16 -2.55 21.74
N GLY A 309 -15.48 -3.68 21.53
CA GLY A 309 -14.53 -3.89 20.43
C GLY A 309 -14.48 -5.32 19.92
N VAL A 310 -14.21 -5.49 18.63
CA VAL A 310 -14.00 -6.76 17.94
C VAL A 310 -12.72 -6.66 17.13
N PHE A 311 -11.79 -7.58 17.37
CA PHE A 311 -10.53 -7.71 16.64
C PHE A 311 -10.58 -8.97 15.79
N THR A 312 -10.40 -8.86 14.48
CA THR A 312 -10.49 -10.00 13.56
C THR A 312 -9.11 -10.51 13.18
N GLU A 313 -8.78 -11.72 13.63
CA GLU A 313 -7.53 -12.43 13.39
C GLU A 313 -7.80 -13.74 12.64
N ILE A 314 -8.60 -13.64 11.57
CA ILE A 314 -9.08 -14.79 10.77
C ILE A 314 -8.22 -15.08 9.53
N GLY A 315 -7.10 -14.36 9.39
CA GLY A 315 -6.09 -14.54 8.34
C GLY A 315 -6.19 -13.50 7.23
N TRP A 316 -5.21 -13.55 6.34
CA TRP A 316 -5.04 -12.63 5.23
C TRP A 316 -5.11 -13.40 3.91
N GLU A 317 -5.57 -12.73 2.87
CA GLU A 317 -5.68 -13.27 1.51
C GLU A 317 -4.80 -12.48 0.54
N PRO A 318 -3.91 -13.15 -0.23
CA PRO A 318 -3.15 -12.50 -1.28
C PRO A 318 -4.04 -11.86 -2.34
N ASN A 319 -3.65 -10.67 -2.79
CA ASN A 319 -4.36 -9.96 -3.86
C ASN A 319 -3.91 -10.50 -5.22
N THR A 320 -4.42 -11.67 -5.62
CA THR A 320 -3.97 -12.41 -6.82
C THR A 320 -5.06 -12.69 -7.86
N ASP A 321 -6.31 -12.32 -7.60
CA ASP A 321 -7.46 -12.68 -8.45
C ASP A 321 -7.30 -12.21 -9.91
N PHE A 322 -6.72 -11.03 -10.12
CA PHE A 322 -6.49 -10.45 -11.45
C PHE A 322 -5.49 -11.23 -12.31
N LEU A 323 -4.73 -12.16 -11.74
CA LEU A 323 -3.75 -12.94 -12.48
C LEU A 323 -4.40 -13.94 -13.44
N GLY A 324 -5.66 -14.35 -13.20
CA GLY A 324 -6.39 -15.23 -14.13
C GLY A 324 -5.70 -16.56 -14.45
N GLY A 325 -4.84 -17.06 -13.55
CA GLY A 325 -4.03 -18.27 -13.75
C GLY A 325 -2.72 -18.06 -14.52
N LEU A 326 -2.30 -16.81 -14.75
CA LEU A 326 -1.01 -16.49 -15.40
C LEU A 326 0.20 -17.04 -14.63
N LEU A 327 0.15 -17.01 -13.29
CA LEU A 327 1.26 -17.39 -12.43
C LEU A 327 0.93 -18.62 -11.57
N GLU A 328 1.96 -19.39 -11.23
CA GLU A 328 1.86 -20.47 -10.25
C GLU A 328 1.60 -19.88 -8.85
N LEU A 329 0.53 -20.36 -8.22
CA LEU A 329 0.17 -20.03 -6.85
C LEU A 329 0.29 -21.26 -5.96
N ASN A 330 0.73 -21.09 -4.72
CA ASN A 330 0.73 -22.18 -3.75
C ASN A 330 -0.68 -22.43 -3.17
N GLY A 331 -0.82 -23.42 -2.28
CA GLY A 331 -2.10 -23.76 -1.67
C GLY A 331 -2.75 -22.66 -0.80
N ARG A 332 -2.05 -21.55 -0.54
CA ARG A 332 -2.57 -20.36 0.17
C ARG A 332 -2.94 -19.21 -0.79
N GLY A 333 -2.78 -19.41 -2.10
CA GLY A 333 -3.02 -18.37 -3.12
C GLY A 333 -1.87 -17.38 -3.27
N GLU A 334 -0.71 -17.64 -2.66
CA GLU A 334 0.47 -16.76 -2.77
C GLU A 334 1.24 -17.06 -4.06
N ILE A 335 1.80 -16.03 -4.69
CA ILE A 335 2.64 -16.18 -5.89
C ILE A 335 3.93 -16.90 -5.51
N VAL A 336 4.19 -18.05 -6.14
CA VAL A 336 5.44 -18.79 -5.92
C VAL A 336 6.60 -18.02 -6.51
N VAL A 337 7.61 -17.74 -5.69
CA VAL A 337 8.83 -17.04 -6.11
C VAL A 337 10.11 -17.72 -5.63
N ASP A 338 11.19 -17.55 -6.37
CA ASP A 338 12.56 -17.90 -5.94
C ASP A 338 13.20 -16.78 -5.08
N GLU A 339 14.46 -16.97 -4.66
CA GLU A 339 15.19 -16.00 -3.84
C GLU A 339 15.41 -14.64 -4.51
N ASN A 340 15.29 -14.55 -5.84
CA ASN A 340 15.46 -13.34 -6.63
C ASN A 340 14.12 -12.76 -7.11
N CYS A 341 12.99 -13.21 -6.54
CA CYS A 341 11.65 -12.76 -6.89
C CYS A 341 11.16 -13.19 -8.29
N HIS A 342 11.79 -14.19 -8.92
CA HIS A 342 11.28 -14.75 -10.18
C HIS A 342 10.00 -15.54 -9.95
N THR A 343 9.04 -15.38 -10.86
CA THR A 343 7.81 -16.20 -10.88
C THR A 343 7.92 -17.34 -11.90
N SER A 344 6.85 -18.12 -12.06
CA SER A 344 6.75 -19.15 -13.10
C SER A 344 6.77 -18.60 -14.54
N VAL A 345 6.61 -17.29 -14.74
CA VAL A 345 6.60 -16.65 -16.07
C VAL A 345 7.79 -15.70 -16.21
N PRO A 346 8.71 -15.93 -17.17
CA PRO A 346 9.82 -15.02 -17.45
C PRO A 346 9.34 -13.60 -17.78
N GLY A 347 9.99 -12.59 -17.21
CA GLY A 347 9.58 -11.19 -17.33
C GLY A 347 8.48 -10.77 -16.36
N VAL A 348 7.93 -11.69 -15.55
CA VAL A 348 7.05 -11.38 -14.42
C VAL A 348 7.75 -11.71 -13.11
N TYR A 349 7.81 -10.70 -12.25
CA TYR A 349 8.40 -10.76 -10.92
C TYR A 349 7.31 -10.48 -9.89
N ALA A 350 7.48 -10.93 -8.65
CA ALA A 350 6.56 -10.60 -7.57
C ALA A 350 7.30 -10.30 -6.27
N ALA A 351 6.80 -9.36 -5.49
CA ALA A 351 7.49 -8.86 -4.30
C ALA A 351 6.53 -8.54 -3.14
N GLY A 352 7.04 -8.74 -1.92
CA GLY A 352 6.29 -8.51 -0.68
C GLY A 352 5.24 -9.57 -0.41
N ASP A 353 4.26 -9.19 0.40
CA ASP A 353 3.33 -10.13 1.05
C ASP A 353 2.43 -10.90 0.07
N VAL A 354 2.31 -10.49 -1.20
CA VAL A 354 1.57 -11.29 -2.21
C VAL A 354 2.26 -12.63 -2.54
N THR A 355 3.53 -12.76 -2.20
CA THR A 355 4.38 -13.90 -2.58
C THR A 355 4.44 -14.98 -1.51
N SER A 356 5.05 -16.12 -1.88
CA SER A 356 5.27 -17.28 -1.01
C SER A 356 6.41 -17.10 0.01
N ILE A 357 6.96 -15.90 0.16
CA ILE A 357 7.95 -15.60 1.19
C ILE A 357 7.32 -15.86 2.57
N HIS A 358 8.16 -16.30 3.51
CA HIS A 358 7.66 -16.75 4.81
C HIS A 358 7.20 -15.60 5.72
N SER A 359 7.81 -14.42 5.60
CA SER A 359 7.69 -13.35 6.60
C SER A 359 7.20 -12.05 5.97
N ASP A 360 6.06 -11.57 6.47
CA ASP A 360 5.41 -10.34 6.03
C ASP A 360 5.83 -9.19 6.94
N GLN A 361 6.70 -8.29 6.46
CA GLN A 361 7.17 -7.11 7.19
C GLN A 361 7.50 -5.98 6.21
N ILE A 362 7.28 -4.72 6.60
CA ILE A 362 7.53 -3.54 5.77
C ILE A 362 8.96 -3.52 5.19
N ILE A 363 9.96 -3.80 6.02
CA ILE A 363 11.37 -3.81 5.61
C ILE A 363 11.71 -4.97 4.66
N ILE A 364 11.06 -6.13 4.87
CA ILE A 364 11.22 -7.31 4.00
C ILE A 364 10.58 -7.00 2.65
N ALA A 365 9.33 -6.53 2.63
CA ALA A 365 8.62 -6.15 1.42
C ALA A 365 9.38 -5.09 0.61
N ALA A 366 9.94 -4.07 1.27
CA ALA A 366 10.80 -3.08 0.60
C ALA A 366 12.05 -3.74 -0.03
N GLY A 367 12.71 -4.64 0.70
CA GLY A 367 13.85 -5.42 0.19
C GLY A 367 13.50 -6.27 -1.03
N GLU A 368 12.38 -7.01 -0.99
CA GLU A 368 11.87 -7.77 -2.13
C GLU A 368 11.56 -6.86 -3.33
N GLY A 369 10.96 -5.69 -3.09
CA GLY A 369 10.68 -4.70 -4.13
C GLY A 369 11.95 -4.24 -4.86
N ALA A 370 13.04 -4.01 -4.12
CA ALA A 370 14.33 -3.68 -4.69
C ALA A 370 14.91 -4.83 -5.54
N LYS A 371 14.85 -6.08 -5.05
CA LYS A 371 15.32 -7.27 -5.79
C LYS A 371 14.54 -7.44 -7.10
N ALA A 372 13.21 -7.46 -7.04
CA ALA A 372 12.35 -7.62 -8.21
C ALA A 372 12.60 -6.55 -9.28
N ALA A 373 12.80 -5.29 -8.87
CA ALA A 373 13.13 -4.21 -9.81
C ALA A 373 14.50 -4.39 -10.50
N LEU A 374 15.49 -4.92 -9.79
CA LEU A 374 16.82 -5.17 -10.35
C LEU A 374 16.81 -6.34 -11.34
N GLU A 375 16.05 -7.40 -11.07
CA GLU A 375 15.87 -8.50 -12.00
C GLU A 375 15.04 -8.08 -13.23
N ALA A 376 13.97 -7.30 -13.03
CA ALA A 376 13.19 -6.74 -14.13
C ALA A 376 14.04 -5.85 -15.05
N PHE A 377 14.97 -5.06 -14.49
CA PHE A 377 15.96 -4.33 -15.29
C PHE A 377 16.82 -5.27 -16.13
N GLY A 378 17.30 -6.37 -15.55
CA GLY A 378 18.07 -7.40 -16.26
C GLY A 378 17.31 -7.97 -17.46
N TRP A 379 16.02 -8.25 -17.30
CA TRP A 379 15.16 -8.76 -18.37
C TRP A 379 14.92 -7.76 -19.50
N VAL A 380 14.64 -6.49 -19.18
CA VAL A 380 14.37 -5.45 -20.18
C VAL A 380 15.56 -5.24 -21.12
N PHE A 381 16.78 -5.38 -20.61
CA PHE A 381 18.01 -5.13 -21.38
C PHE A 381 18.80 -6.38 -21.76
N ALA A 382 18.26 -7.58 -21.52
CA ALA A 382 18.88 -8.82 -21.99
C ALA A 382 18.87 -8.86 -23.53
N PRO A 383 19.97 -9.27 -24.19
CA PRO A 383 19.95 -9.54 -25.63
C PRO A 383 18.95 -10.67 -25.91
N ARG A 384 17.99 -10.43 -26.81
CA ARG A 384 16.99 -11.41 -27.25
C ARG A 384 17.41 -12.08 -28.55
#